data_AF-A0A4R3VK20-F1
#
_entry.id   AF-A0A4R3VK20-F1
#
_cell.length_a   1.000
_cell.length_b   1.000
_cell.length_c   1.000
_cell.angle_alpha   90.00
_cell.angle_beta   90.00
_cell.angle_gamma   90.00
#
_symmetry.space_group_name_H-M   'P 1'
#
loop_
_entity.id
_entity.type
_entity.pdbx_description
1 polymer ?
#
loop_
_entity_poly.entity_id
_entity_poly.type
_entity_poly.pdbx_seq_one_letter_code
_entity_poly.pdbx_strand_id
1 'polypeptide(L)'
;MNYQQMIEDLVESYESLLSSDPDEQEWLENEVMTRLNSKALGINFDGLRGALTDVSRKAFSQEARGLVEGRDPLDAYFYSSAVEEYLSGVQCDLMRQCVILERALALSAAANPTYERLSTGEWVS
;
A
#
# COMPACT_ATOMS: atom_id res chain seq x y z
N MET A 1 8.01 6.18 -24.27
CA MET A 1 7.83 6.84 -22.96
C MET A 1 7.93 5.76 -21.91
N ASN A 2 8.74 5.96 -20.86
CA ASN A 2 8.88 4.97 -19.79
C ASN A 2 7.72 5.19 -18.79
N TYR A 3 6.88 4.17 -18.56
CA TYR A 3 5.76 4.27 -17.61
C TYR A 3 6.22 4.62 -16.20
N GLN A 4 7.41 4.16 -15.81
CA GLN A 4 7.99 4.50 -14.52
C GLN A 4 8.27 6.00 -14.41
N GLN A 5 8.92 6.60 -15.42
CA GLN A 5 9.18 8.04 -15.43
C GLN A 5 7.88 8.85 -15.40
N MET A 6 6.86 8.41 -16.13
CA MET A 6 5.55 9.08 -16.13
C MET A 6 4.89 9.05 -14.74
N ILE A 7 4.99 7.92 -14.03
CA ILE A 7 4.47 7.80 -12.66
C ILE A 7 5.25 8.73 -11.72
N GLU A 8 6.58 8.73 -11.80
CA GLU A 8 7.45 9.59 -10.99
C GLU A 8 7.11 11.07 -11.19
N ASP A 9 6.98 11.52 -12.45
CA ASP A 9 6.64 12.91 -12.77
C ASP A 9 5.24 13.31 -12.23
N LEU A 10 4.25 12.41 -12.33
CA LEU A 10 2.88 12.64 -11.83
C LEU A 10 2.84 12.76 -10.31
N VAL A 11 3.56 11.86 -9.62
CA VAL A 11 3.63 11.86 -8.15
C VAL A 11 4.34 13.12 -7.66
N GLU A 12 5.49 13.47 -8.23
CA GLU A 12 6.25 14.66 -7.83
C GLU A 12 5.42 15.94 -8.01
N SER A 13 4.69 16.05 -9.13
CA SER A 13 3.79 17.19 -9.37
C SER A 13 2.68 17.28 -8.33
N TYR A 14 2.10 16.16 -7.91
CA TYR A 14 1.03 16.15 -6.92
C TYR A 14 1.56 16.40 -5.50
N GLU A 15 2.73 15.86 -5.15
CA GLU A 15 3.38 16.13 -3.86
C GLU A 15 3.76 17.61 -3.70
N SER A 16 4.19 18.26 -4.79
CA SER A 16 4.39 19.71 -4.79
C SER A 16 3.08 20.48 -4.55
N LEU A 17 1.95 20.00 -5.09
CA LEU A 17 0.63 20.60 -4.84
C LEU A 17 0.23 20.46 -3.37
N LEU A 18 0.33 19.25 -2.81
CA LEU A 18 0.03 18.96 -1.40
C LEU A 18 0.80 19.88 -0.44
N SER A 19 2.06 20.16 -0.77
CA SER A 19 2.92 21.05 0.04
C SER A 19 2.41 22.50 0.07
N SER A 20 1.59 22.90 -0.91
CA SER A 20 1.07 24.25 -1.08
C SER A 20 -0.43 24.40 -0.81
N ASP A 21 -1.16 23.29 -0.67
CA ASP A 21 -2.63 23.24 -0.53
C ASP A 21 -3.03 22.40 0.69
N PRO A 22 -3.27 23.04 1.86
CA PRO A 22 -3.68 22.35 3.08
C PRO A 22 -5.02 21.63 2.96
N ASP A 23 -5.95 22.12 2.12
CA ASP A 23 -7.27 21.52 1.96
C ASP A 23 -7.14 20.20 1.19
N GLU A 24 -6.28 20.16 0.17
CA GLU A 24 -5.98 18.93 -0.58
C GLU A 24 -5.22 17.90 0.29
N GLN A 25 -4.33 18.37 1.18
CA GLN A 25 -3.67 17.51 2.18
C GLN A 25 -4.69 16.90 3.16
N GLU A 26 -5.63 17.70 3.68
CA GLU A 26 -6.70 17.21 4.56
C GLU A 26 -7.61 16.21 3.82
N TRP A 27 -7.94 16.50 2.56
CA TRP A 27 -8.70 15.58 1.72
C TRP A 27 -7.99 14.23 1.56
N LEU A 28 -6.69 14.24 1.26
CA LEU A 28 -5.87 13.03 1.11
C LEU A 28 -5.91 12.18 2.37
N GLU A 29 -5.70 12.78 3.54
CA GLU A 29 -5.71 12.06 4.83
C GLU A 29 -7.08 11.45 5.13
N ASN A 30 -8.15 12.20 4.88
CA ASN A 30 -9.53 11.72 5.05
C ASN A 30 -9.87 10.57 4.10
N GLU A 31 -9.42 10.64 2.84
CA GLU A 31 -9.65 9.59 1.84
C GLU A 31 -8.89 8.31 2.19
N VAL A 32 -7.63 8.41 2.63
CA VAL A 32 -6.83 7.27 3.10
C VAL A 32 -7.54 6.59 4.28
N MET A 33 -7.96 7.36 5.29
CA MET A 33 -8.65 6.80 6.46
C MET A 33 -10.00 6.18 6.10
N THR A 34 -10.76 6.81 5.20
CA THR A 34 -12.03 6.26 4.69
C THR A 34 -11.81 4.90 4.05
N ARG A 35 -10.80 4.78 3.18
CA ARG A 35 -10.51 3.53 2.47
C ARG A 35 -9.99 2.43 3.38
N LEU A 36 -9.11 2.76 4.34
CA LEU A 36 -8.63 1.81 5.34
C LEU A 36 -9.78 1.27 6.21
N ASN A 37 -10.73 2.14 6.59
CA ASN A 37 -11.90 1.74 7.38
C ASN A 37 -12.93 0.96 6.55
N SER A 38 -12.98 1.19 5.24
CA SER A 38 -13.77 0.37 4.33
C SER A 38 -13.06 -0.99 4.17
N LYS A 39 -13.63 -2.06 4.73
CA LYS A 39 -13.09 -3.44 4.67
C LYS A 39 -12.89 -4.00 3.24
N ALA A 40 -13.13 -3.20 2.20
CA ALA A 40 -13.07 -3.60 0.79
C ALA A 40 -11.65 -3.55 0.18
N LEU A 41 -10.70 -2.82 0.78
CA LEU A 41 -9.37 -2.60 0.20
C LEU A 41 -8.22 -2.89 1.18
N GLY A 42 -8.51 -3.55 2.29
CA GLY A 42 -7.48 -3.95 3.24
C GLY A 42 -6.58 -5.04 2.67
N ILE A 43 -5.26 -4.86 2.73
CA ILE A 43 -4.31 -5.92 2.41
C ILE A 43 -4.52 -7.03 3.45
N ASN A 44 -4.81 -8.25 2.99
CA ASN A 44 -4.94 -9.38 3.91
C ASN A 44 -3.54 -9.77 4.42
N PHE A 45 -3.22 -9.30 5.62
CA PHE A 45 -1.96 -9.58 6.27
C PHE A 45 -1.86 -10.98 6.86
N ASP A 46 -2.96 -11.71 7.04
CA ASP A 46 -2.89 -13.11 7.52
C ASP A 46 -2.15 -13.99 6.50
N GLY A 47 -2.39 -13.75 5.21
CA GLY A 47 -1.64 -14.42 4.13
C GLY A 47 -0.16 -14.06 4.14
N LEU A 48 0.16 -12.78 4.36
CA LEU A 48 1.56 -12.32 4.45
C LEU A 48 2.27 -12.89 5.68
N ARG A 49 1.61 -12.92 6.84
CA ARG A 49 2.13 -13.50 8.08
C ARG A 49 2.45 -14.98 7.89
N GLY A 50 1.53 -15.74 7.30
CA GLY A 50 1.77 -17.15 6.98
C GLY A 50 2.99 -17.35 6.07
N ALA A 51 3.12 -16.54 5.01
CA ALA A 51 4.26 -16.60 4.11
C ALA A 51 5.59 -16.24 4.80
N LEU A 52 5.59 -15.22 5.67
CA LEU A 52 6.76 -14.82 6.45
C LEU A 52 7.16 -15.90 7.44
N THR A 53 6.21 -16.49 8.16
CA THR A 53 6.43 -17.65 9.02
C THR A 53 7.09 -18.78 8.23
N ASP A 54 6.57 -19.15 7.06
CA ASP A 54 7.09 -20.26 6.27
C ASP A 54 8.54 -20.03 5.79
N VAL A 55 8.85 -18.80 5.35
CA VAL A 55 10.21 -18.43 4.94
C VAL A 55 11.16 -18.44 6.13
N SER A 56 10.78 -17.81 7.25
CA SER A 56 11.58 -17.77 8.47
C SER A 56 11.79 -19.18 9.03
N ARG A 57 10.75 -20.01 9.08
CA ARG A 57 10.83 -21.39 9.55
C ARG A 57 11.85 -22.19 8.73
N LYS A 58 11.83 -22.06 7.40
CA LYS A 58 12.84 -22.72 6.54
C LYS A 58 14.26 -22.26 6.87
N ALA A 59 14.47 -20.95 7.05
CA ALA A 59 15.77 -20.40 7.40
C ALA A 59 16.28 -20.90 8.77
N PHE A 60 15.43 -20.89 9.80
CA PHE A 60 15.81 -21.27 11.17
C PHE A 60 15.75 -22.79 11.44
N SER A 61 15.06 -23.57 10.61
CA SER A 61 14.97 -25.03 10.76
C SER A 61 16.31 -25.76 10.65
N GLN A 62 17.31 -25.14 10.02
CA GLN A 62 18.67 -25.67 9.96
C GLN A 62 19.45 -25.52 11.27
N GLU A 63 19.08 -24.54 12.11
CA GLU A 63 19.83 -24.16 13.31
C GLU A 63 19.11 -24.57 14.60
N ALA A 64 17.77 -24.64 14.59
CA ALA A 64 16.96 -24.92 15.77
C ALA A 64 15.97 -26.07 15.52
N ARG A 65 16.39 -27.31 15.83
CA ARG A 65 15.55 -28.54 15.74
C ARG A 65 14.28 -28.53 16.63
N GLY A 66 14.08 -27.49 17.44
CA GLY A 66 12.96 -27.34 18.38
C GLY A 66 11.78 -26.51 17.86
N LEU A 67 11.85 -25.99 16.63
CA LEU A 67 10.73 -25.28 15.99
C LEU A 67 9.73 -26.31 15.44
N VAL A 68 8.88 -26.84 16.32
CA VAL A 68 7.83 -27.81 16.01
C VAL A 68 6.52 -27.07 15.75
N GLU A 69 5.76 -27.50 14.72
CA GLU A 69 4.42 -26.99 14.42
C GLU A 69 3.53 -26.95 15.68
N GLY A 70 2.91 -25.80 15.97
CA GLY A 70 1.93 -25.63 17.05
C GLY A 70 2.45 -25.02 18.35
N ARG A 71 3.76 -24.80 18.52
CA ARG A 71 4.35 -23.92 19.56
C ARG A 71 5.57 -23.17 19.01
N ASP A 72 5.38 -22.56 17.85
CA ASP A 72 6.47 -21.89 17.14
C ASP A 72 6.62 -20.45 17.67
N PRO A 73 7.76 -20.09 18.28
CA PRO A 73 8.07 -18.70 18.62
C PRO A 73 7.96 -17.75 17.42
N LEU A 74 8.12 -18.27 16.19
CA LEU A 74 7.92 -17.51 14.96
C LEU A 74 6.44 -17.12 14.78
N ASP A 75 5.52 -18.05 14.98
CA ASP A 75 4.08 -17.75 14.93
C ASP A 75 3.73 -16.71 16.01
N ALA A 76 4.18 -16.93 17.25
CA ALA A 76 3.95 -15.99 18.34
C ALA A 76 4.50 -14.58 18.04
N TYR A 77 5.64 -14.49 17.35
CA TYR A 77 6.21 -13.21 16.93
C TYR A 77 5.41 -12.56 15.81
N PHE A 78 5.04 -13.29 14.75
CA PHE A 78 4.29 -12.72 13.62
C PHE A 78 2.84 -12.35 13.96
N TYR A 79 2.27 -12.93 15.02
CA TYR A 79 1.00 -12.52 15.60
C TYR A 79 1.15 -11.53 16.78
N SER A 80 2.35 -11.03 17.05
CA SER A 80 2.57 -10.04 18.12
C SER A 80 2.04 -8.65 17.73
N SER A 81 1.71 -7.84 18.74
CA SER A 81 1.27 -6.45 18.53
C SER A 81 2.29 -5.59 17.79
N ALA A 82 3.59 -5.87 17.95
CA ALA A 82 4.65 -5.15 17.25
C ALA A 82 4.60 -5.38 15.73
N VAL A 83 4.33 -6.62 15.31
CA VAL A 83 4.16 -6.95 13.88
C VAL A 83 2.83 -6.43 13.36
N GLU A 84 1.76 -6.49 14.15
CA GLU A 84 0.46 -5.87 13.81
C GLU A 84 0.61 -4.37 13.53
N GLU A 85 1.29 -3.63 14.40
CA GLU A 85 1.54 -2.20 14.26
C GLU A 85 2.39 -1.88 13.02
N TYR A 86 3.47 -2.65 12.81
CA TYR A 86 4.32 -2.50 11.63
C TYR A 86 3.53 -2.72 10.33
N LEU A 87 2.76 -3.80 10.25
CA LEU A 87 1.96 -4.12 9.06
C LEU A 87 0.86 -3.09 8.82
N SER A 88 0.25 -2.58 9.89
CA SER A 88 -0.73 -1.48 9.82
C SER A 88 -0.10 -0.20 9.27
N GLY A 89 1.13 0.13 9.68
CA GLY A 89 1.90 1.24 9.12
C GLY A 89 2.16 1.06 7.62
N VAL A 90 2.66 -0.11 7.22
CA VAL A 90 2.86 -0.44 5.80
C VAL A 90 1.56 -0.34 5.00
N GLN A 91 0.43 -0.77 5.57
CA GLN A 91 -0.87 -0.64 4.92
C GLN A 91 -1.25 0.82 4.70
N CYS A 92 -1.02 1.67 5.69
CA CYS A 92 -1.30 3.09 5.63
C CYS A 92 -0.47 3.76 4.53
N ASP A 93 0.84 3.47 4.50
CA ASP A 93 1.75 4.02 3.49
C ASP A 93 1.37 3.59 2.08
N LEU A 94 1.07 2.30 1.87
CA LEU A 94 0.64 1.78 0.58
C LEU A 94 -0.69 2.40 0.14
N MET A 95 -1.66 2.52 1.05
CA MET A 95 -2.94 3.15 0.74
C MET A 95 -2.74 4.61 0.37
N ARG A 96 -1.90 5.34 1.11
CA ARG A 96 -1.57 6.75 0.82
C ARG A 96 -0.98 6.89 -0.58
N GLN A 97 -0.02 6.05 -0.95
CA GLN A 97 0.58 6.05 -2.28
C GLN A 97 -0.43 5.73 -3.38
N CYS A 98 -1.34 4.78 -3.15
CA CYS A 98 -2.43 4.49 -4.09
C CYS A 98 -3.35 5.70 -4.30
N VAL A 99 -3.78 6.36 -3.22
CA VAL A 99 -4.66 7.54 -3.30
C VAL A 99 -3.94 8.70 -4.01
N ILE A 100 -2.67 8.95 -3.69
CA ILE A 100 -1.83 9.95 -4.37
C ILE A 100 -1.80 9.67 -5.88
N LEU A 101 -1.47 8.44 -6.27
CA LEU A 101 -1.34 8.09 -7.68
C LEU A 101 -2.67 8.24 -8.43
N GLU A 102 -3.78 7.74 -7.86
CA GLU A 102 -5.11 7.88 -8.44
C GLU A 102 -5.52 9.34 -8.61
N ARG A 103 -5.24 10.17 -7.60
CA ARG A 103 -5.58 11.59 -7.60
C ARG A 103 -4.72 12.38 -8.58
N ALA A 104 -3.41 12.15 -8.60
CA ALA A 104 -2.48 12.74 -9.56
C ALA A 104 -2.89 12.41 -11.01
N LEU A 105 -3.23 11.15 -11.27
CA LEU A 105 -3.71 10.70 -12.57
C LEU A 105 -5.03 11.40 -12.96
N ALA A 106 -5.98 11.51 -12.03
CA ALA A 106 -7.26 12.18 -12.27
C ALA A 106 -7.09 13.67 -12.57
N LEU A 107 -6.21 14.37 -11.84
CA LEU A 107 -5.88 15.77 -12.09
C LEU A 107 -5.17 15.96 -13.43
N SER A 108 -4.23 15.09 -13.77
CA SER A 108 -3.56 15.09 -15.07
C SER A 108 -4.53 14.87 -16.24
N ALA A 109 -5.45 13.90 -16.11
CA ALA A 109 -6.49 13.66 -17.11
C ALA A 109 -7.47 14.84 -17.25
N ALA A 110 -7.78 15.53 -16.16
CA ALA A 110 -8.61 16.74 -16.21
C ALA A 110 -7.88 17.93 -16.87
N ALA A 111 -6.56 18.04 -16.69
CA ALA A 111 -5.73 19.08 -17.29
C ALA A 111 -5.39 18.81 -18.77
N ASN A 112 -5.29 17.54 -19.17
CA ASN A 112 -5.04 17.09 -20.53
C ASN A 112 -6.05 15.99 -20.92
N PRO A 113 -7.08 16.29 -21.74
CA PRO A 113 -8.12 15.32 -22.12
C PRO A 113 -7.64 14.19 -23.03
N THR A 114 -6.32 14.01 -23.21
CA THR A 114 -5.74 12.87 -23.91
C THR A 114 -5.90 11.56 -23.15
N TYR A 115 -6.09 11.61 -21.83
CA TYR A 115 -6.36 10.45 -20.98
C TYR A 115 -7.86 10.32 -20.71
N GLU A 116 -8.62 9.77 -21.67
CA GLU A 116 -10.01 9.41 -21.42
C GLU A 116 -10.08 8.09 -20.65
N ARG A 117 -10.77 8.12 -19.51
CA ARG A 117 -11.13 6.92 -18.76
C ARG A 117 -12.25 6.22 -19.51
N LEU A 118 -11.98 5.04 -20.08
CA LEU A 118 -13.03 4.23 -20.70
C LEU A 118 -14.05 3.81 -19.64
N SER A 119 -15.29 3.59 -20.06
CA SER A 119 -16.37 3.06 -19.20
C SER A 119 -16.06 1.69 -18.59
N THR A 120 -14.99 1.02 -19.06
CA THR A 120 -14.43 -0.24 -18.54
C THR A 120 -13.46 -0.05 -17.38
N GLY A 121 -13.04 1.19 -17.07
CA GLY A 121 -12.05 1.50 -16.04
C GLY A 121 -10.59 1.48 -16.50
N GLU A 122 -10.34 1.21 -17.78
CA GLU A 122 -9.01 1.26 -18.40
C GLU A 122 -8.69 2.66 -18.94
N TRP A 123 -7.40 3.03 -18.90
CA TRP A 123 -6.90 4.31 -19.39
C TRP A 123 -6.25 4.13 -20.76
N VAL A 124 -6.57 5.00 -21.71
CA VAL A 124 -5.96 5.00 -23.06
C VAL A 124 -5.13 6.27 -23.23
N SER A 125 -3.94 6.13 -23.81
CA SER A 125 -3.03 7.21 -24.20
C SER A 125 -3.28 7.69 -25.62
#